data_AF-A0A3S1H6C0-F1
#
_entry.id   AF-A0A3S1H6C0-F1
#
_cell.length_a   1.000
_cell.length_b   1.000
_cell.length_c   1.000
_cell.angle_alpha   90.00
_cell.angle_beta   90.00
_cell.angle_gamma   90.00
#
_symmetry.space_group_name_H-M   'P 1'
#
loop_
_entity.id
_entity.type
_entity.pdbx_description
1 polymer ?
#
loop_
_entity_poly.entity_id
_entity_poly.type
_entity_poly.pdbx_seq_one_letter_code
_entity_poly.pdbx_strand_id
1 'polypeptide(L)'
;YVLEGADEMEAVLRRSHTAVWGEPLTEHVTSATTDARFFGLYADTPAIVYGPICRMPHGYDEAVDLDSVRKVTQTIALFIADWCGIEPIEAKP
;
A
#
# COMPACT_ATOMS: atom_id res chain seq x y z
N TYR A 1 -10.95 -3.68 -13.12
CA TYR A 1 -11.46 -2.52 -12.37
C TYR A 1 -10.49 -1.38 -12.61
N VAL A 2 -11.01 -0.18 -12.85
CA VAL A 2 -10.20 1.03 -12.98
C VAL A 2 -10.36 1.79 -11.68
N LEU A 3 -9.25 2.19 -11.06
CA LEU A 3 -9.28 3.00 -9.85
C LEU A 3 -9.72 4.42 -10.24
N GLU A 4 -10.76 4.91 -9.58
CA GLU A 4 -11.32 6.25 -9.79
C GLU A 4 -11.46 6.94 -8.43
N GLY A 5 -11.35 8.28 -8.39
CA GLY A 5 -11.55 9.07 -7.17
C GLY A 5 -10.48 8.87 -6.09
N ALA A 6 -9.28 8.42 -6.47
CA ALA A 6 -8.20 8.07 -5.55
C ALA A 6 -7.01 9.04 -5.58
N ASP A 7 -7.08 10.16 -6.31
CA ASP A 7 -5.94 11.03 -6.59
C ASP A 7 -5.18 11.46 -5.31
N GLU A 8 -5.92 11.82 -4.26
CA GLU A 8 -5.34 12.22 -2.97
C GLU A 8 -4.68 11.04 -2.25
N MET A 9 -5.37 9.88 -2.21
CA MET A 9 -4.85 8.65 -1.61
C MET A 9 -3.58 8.18 -2.31
N GLU A 10 -3.56 8.21 -3.65
CA GLU A 10 -2.38 7.91 -4.44
C GLU A 10 -1.24 8.89 -4.17
N ALA A 11 -1.53 10.20 -4.09
CA ALA A 11 -0.51 11.19 -3.79
C ALA A 11 0.15 10.96 -2.42
N VAL A 12 -0.65 10.61 -1.40
CA VAL A 12 -0.16 10.29 -0.04
C VAL A 12 0.68 9.02 -0.05
N LEU A 13 0.24 7.97 -0.75
CA LEU A 13 0.99 6.73 -0.88
C LEU A 13 2.31 6.95 -1.64
N ARG A 14 2.31 7.72 -2.73
CA ARG A 14 3.52 8.05 -3.50
C ARG A 14 4.56 8.77 -2.67
N ARG A 15 4.15 9.76 -1.87
CA ARG A 15 5.06 10.47 -0.95
C ARG A 15 5.62 9.53 0.12
N SER A 16 4.75 8.72 0.73
CA SER A 16 5.13 7.75 1.77
C SER A 16 6.09 6.69 1.25
N HIS A 17 5.86 6.20 0.03
CA HIS A 17 6.76 5.27 -0.65
C HIS A 17 8.11 5.93 -0.91
N THR A 18 8.12 7.12 -1.54
CA THR A 18 9.36 7.83 -1.89
C THR A 18 10.21 8.13 -0.64
N ALA A 19 9.59 8.48 0.49
CA ALA A 19 10.28 8.73 1.74
C ALA A 19 11.04 7.51 2.30
N VAL A 20 10.56 6.29 2.04
CA VAL A 20 11.15 5.04 2.55
C VAL A 20 12.09 4.39 1.53
N TRP A 21 11.70 4.42 0.26
CA TRP A 21 12.40 3.72 -0.82
C TRP A 21 13.47 4.58 -1.49
N GLY A 22 13.33 5.90 -1.44
CA GLY A 22 14.22 6.84 -2.13
C GLY A 22 13.98 6.93 -3.64
N GLU A 23 12.94 6.26 -4.13
CA GLU A 23 12.56 6.22 -5.55
C GLU A 23 11.03 6.39 -5.71
N PRO A 24 10.56 6.85 -6.89
CA PRO A 24 9.13 7.02 -7.14
C PRO A 24 8.37 5.68 -7.18
N LEU A 25 7.15 5.66 -6.65
CA LEU A 25 6.25 4.51 -6.75
C LEU A 25 5.93 4.20 -8.22
N THR A 26 6.09 2.94 -8.60
CA THR A 26 5.73 2.41 -9.92
C THR A 26 4.38 1.71 -9.90
N GLU A 27 3.66 1.79 -11.03
CA GLU A 27 2.40 1.07 -11.24
C GLU A 27 2.62 -0.20 -12.05
N HIS A 28 1.88 -1.25 -11.70
CA HIS A 28 1.94 -2.54 -12.38
C HIS A 28 0.53 -3.05 -12.66
N VAL A 29 0.32 -3.54 -13.88
CA VAL A 29 -0.88 -4.30 -14.23
C VAL A 29 -0.59 -5.79 -14.03
N THR A 30 -1.51 -6.51 -13.41
CA THR A 30 -1.42 -7.95 -13.19
C THR A 30 -2.67 -8.66 -13.69
N SER A 31 -2.51 -9.89 -14.19
CA SER A 31 -3.63 -10.79 -14.50
C SER A 31 -4.20 -11.49 -13.27
N ALA A 32 -3.53 -11.38 -12.11
CA ALA A 32 -4.04 -11.90 -10.84
C ALA A 32 -5.19 -11.02 -10.34
N THR A 33 -6.28 -11.64 -9.93
CA THR A 33 -7.39 -10.92 -9.28
C THR A 33 -6.99 -10.50 -7.87
N THR A 34 -7.49 -9.35 -7.45
CA THR A 34 -7.38 -8.86 -6.07
C THR A 34 -8.75 -8.45 -5.56
N ASP A 35 -8.90 -8.43 -4.23
CA ASP A 35 -10.17 -8.04 -3.61
C ASP A 35 -10.48 -6.55 -3.76
N ALA A 36 -9.48 -5.72 -4.11
CA ALA A 36 -9.62 -4.28 -4.31
C ALA A 36 -10.79 -3.93 -5.25
N ARG A 37 -11.02 -4.75 -6.28
CA ARG A 37 -12.13 -4.52 -7.22
C ARG A 37 -13.50 -4.52 -6.55
N PHE A 38 -13.70 -5.29 -5.46
CA PHE A 38 -15.01 -5.38 -4.83
C PHE A 38 -15.35 -4.08 -4.10
N PHE A 39 -14.36 -3.45 -3.46
CA PHE A 39 -14.52 -2.16 -2.81
C PHE A 39 -14.89 -1.07 -3.81
N GLY A 40 -14.18 -1.00 -4.93
CA GLY A 40 -14.44 0.01 -5.95
C GLY A 40 -15.72 -0.22 -6.76
N LEU A 41 -16.05 -1.47 -7.11
CA LEU A 41 -17.23 -1.76 -7.94
C LEU A 41 -18.54 -1.83 -7.15
N TYR A 42 -18.49 -2.19 -5.87
CA TYR A 42 -19.70 -2.54 -5.10
C TYR A 42 -19.82 -1.82 -3.75
N ALA A 43 -18.82 -1.06 -3.32
CA ALA A 43 -18.84 -0.38 -2.02
C ALA A 43 -18.46 1.11 -2.09
N ASP A 44 -18.41 1.71 -3.28
CA ASP A 44 -18.07 3.13 -3.49
C ASP A 44 -16.81 3.57 -2.71
N THR A 45 -15.83 2.67 -2.65
CA THR A 45 -14.62 2.86 -1.83
C THR A 45 -13.38 2.64 -2.71
N PRO A 46 -12.57 3.69 -2.96
CA PRO A 46 -11.29 3.53 -3.64
C PRO A 46 -10.38 2.55 -2.90
N ALA A 47 -9.71 1.65 -3.62
CA ALA A 47 -8.84 0.64 -3.04
C ALA A 47 -7.56 0.45 -3.85
N ILE A 48 -6.42 0.58 -3.19
CA ILE A 48 -5.08 0.36 -3.76
C ILE A 48 -4.53 -0.98 -3.27
N VAL A 49 -3.84 -1.70 -4.16
CA VAL A 49 -3.06 -2.90 -3.82
C VAL A 49 -1.58 -2.53 -3.79
N TYR A 50 -0.97 -2.65 -2.62
CA TYR A 50 0.45 -2.32 -2.38
C TYR A 50 1.05 -3.33 -1.40
N GLY A 51 2.25 -3.85 -1.69
CA GLY A 51 2.82 -4.95 -0.91
C GLY A 51 4.31 -5.20 -1.17
N PRO A 52 4.91 -6.15 -0.43
CA PRO A 52 6.33 -6.46 -0.52
C PRO A 52 6.68 -7.22 -1.79
N ILE A 53 7.97 -7.31 -2.09
CA ILE A 53 8.48 -8.09 -3.21
C ILE A 53 8.37 -9.57 -2.83
N CYS A 54 7.62 -10.33 -3.62
CA CYS A 54 7.51 -11.77 -3.49
C CYS A 54 7.93 -12.47 -4.78
N ARG A 55 8.21 -13.78 -4.67
CA ARG A 55 8.45 -14.64 -5.82
C ARG A 55 7.55 -15.86 -5.75
N MET A 56 7.14 -16.33 -6.92
CA MET A 56 6.38 -17.57 -7.10
C MET A 56 5.16 -17.69 -6.16
N PRO A 57 4.24 -16.69 -6.12
CA PRO A 57 3.00 -16.87 -5.38
C PRO A 57 2.26 -18.11 -5.91
N HIS A 58 1.84 -19.00 -5.02
CA HIS A 58 1.27 -20.32 -5.34
C HIS A 58 2.24 -21.35 -5.96
N GLY A 59 3.54 -21.10 -5.94
CA GLY A 59 4.58 -22.01 -6.45
C GLY A 59 5.31 -22.78 -5.35
N TYR A 60 6.09 -23.79 -5.74
CA TYR A 60 6.86 -24.61 -4.79
C TYR A 60 7.86 -23.80 -3.95
N ASP A 61 8.54 -22.84 -4.56
CA ASP A 61 9.56 -22.00 -3.92
C ASP A 61 9.04 -20.59 -3.56
N GLU A 62 7.75 -20.51 -3.19
CA GLU A 62 7.12 -19.27 -2.73
C GLU A 62 7.94 -18.63 -1.61
N ALA A 63 8.28 -17.35 -1.78
CA ALA A 63 9.05 -16.60 -0.79
C ALA A 63 8.80 -15.11 -0.89
N VAL A 64 9.20 -14.39 0.16
CA VAL A 64 9.13 -12.93 0.27
C VAL A 64 10.48 -12.35 0.66
N ASP A 65 10.80 -11.17 0.14
CA ASP A 65 11.99 -10.42 0.52
C ASP A 65 11.77 -9.66 1.85
N LEU A 66 12.54 -9.98 2.89
CA LEU A 66 12.33 -9.44 4.23
C LEU A 66 12.64 -7.95 4.37
N ASP A 67 13.59 -7.43 3.60
CA ASP A 67 13.91 -6.01 3.60
C ASP A 67 12.78 -5.21 2.94
N SER A 68 12.17 -5.75 1.89
CA SER A 68 10.98 -5.20 1.26
C SER A 68 9.79 -5.22 2.21
N VAL A 69 9.60 -6.28 3.01
CA VAL A 69 8.56 -6.33 4.05
C VAL A 69 8.74 -5.19 5.04
N ARG A 70 9.96 -5.00 5.57
CA ARG A 70 10.27 -3.92 6.50
C ARG A 70 9.96 -2.55 5.89
N LYS A 71 10.40 -2.30 4.66
CA LYS A 71 10.16 -1.03 3.97
C LYS A 71 8.67 -0.81 3.70
N VAL A 72 7.94 -1.83 3.25
CA VAL A 72 6.48 -1.75 3.06
C VAL A 72 5.77 -1.43 4.36
N THR A 73 6.17 -2.05 5.48
CA THR A 73 5.63 -1.72 6.81
C THR A 73 5.83 -0.24 7.15
N GLN A 74 7.03 0.29 6.91
CA GLN A 74 7.32 1.72 7.13
C GLN A 74 6.47 2.61 6.22
N THR A 75 6.34 2.27 4.93
CA THR A 75 5.50 3.02 3.99
C THR A 75 4.04 3.02 4.44
N ILE A 76 3.49 1.89 4.85
CA ILE A 76 2.11 1.79 5.33
C ILE A 76 1.93 2.60 6.62
N ALA A 77 2.90 2.57 7.54
CA ALA A 77 2.85 3.39 8.76
C ALA A 77 2.83 4.89 8.45
N LEU A 78 3.68 5.36 7.53
CA LEU A 78 3.70 6.76 7.08
C LEU A 78 2.41 7.13 6.32
N PHE A 79 1.92 6.24 5.46
CA PHE A 79 0.67 6.43 4.74
C PHE A 79 -0.50 6.61 5.71
N ILE A 80 -0.64 5.74 6.71
CA ILE A 80 -1.70 5.85 7.72
C ILE A 80 -1.56 7.16 8.50
N ALA A 81 -0.34 7.54 8.90
CA ALA A 81 -0.10 8.77 9.65
C ALA A 81 -0.44 10.04 8.86
N ASP A 82 -0.10 10.09 7.55
CA ASP A 82 -0.40 11.24 6.69
C ASP A 82 -1.88 11.25 6.26
N TRP A 83 -2.46 10.09 5.94
CA TRP A 83 -3.85 9.97 5.49
C TRP A 83 -4.86 10.22 6.62
N CYS A 84 -4.67 9.59 7.78
CA CYS A 84 -5.62 9.68 8.89
C CYS A 84 -5.32 10.85 9.83
N GLY A 85 -4.08 11.35 9.83
CA GLY A 85 -3.55 12.20 10.88
C GLY A 85 -3.07 11.39 12.10
N ILE A 86 -2.38 12.08 13.01
CA ILE A 86 -1.88 11.52 14.27
C ILE A 86 -2.26 12.41 15.45
N GLU A 87 -2.39 11.80 16.62
CA GLU A 87 -2.67 12.49 17.88
C GLU A 87 -1.50 12.28 18.86
N PRO A 88 -1.26 13.23 19.79
CA PRO A 88 -0.26 13.04 20.84
C PRO A 88 -0.66 11.87 21.73
N ILE A 89 0.33 11.10 22.19
CA ILE A 89 0.10 10.11 23.24
C ILE A 89 -0.17 10.90 24.53
N GLU A 90 -1.36 10.72 25.11
CA GLU A 90 -1.62 11.19 26.47
C GLU A 90 -0.64 10.49 27.43
N ALA A 91 0.08 11.28 28.24
CA ALA A 91 0.93 10.71 29.26
C ALA A 91 0.06 9.91 30.23
N LYS A 92 0.42 8.63 30.47
CA LYS A 92 -0.21 7.85 31.52
C LYS A 92 0.01 8.58 32.87
N PRO A 93 -1.02 8.66 33.74
CA PRO A 93 -0.91 9.30 35.04
C PRO A 93 0.16 8.64 35.93
#